data_AF-A0A6M1YG50-F1
#
_entry.id   AF-A0A6M1YG50-F1
#
_cell.length_a   1.000
_cell.length_b   1.000
_cell.length_c   1.000
_cell.angle_alpha   90.00
_cell.angle_beta   90.00
_cell.angle_gamma   90.00
#
_symmetry.space_group_name_H-M   'P 1'
#
loop_
_entity.id
_entity.type
_entity.pdbx_description
1 polymer ?
#
loop_
_entity_poly.entity_id
_entity_poly.type
_entity_poly.pdbx_seq_one_letter_code
_entity_poly.pdbx_strand_id
1 'polypeptide(L)'
;MSVKSLKNLSSLKECSPKGFYPDMVYVNTNESDLRIIQEQLISTEKIGNLYIGVSGLYNFNIASIRDLESILIFDASPTVKFFYKNIIKIIKKNSRNETLKEIERFIKNNETILFKVEGEDNISSNAIRILNEEIKENLSFLSSDERFMKIKNIILNNQFLFVNLDIYKEGSFDDLVDKLTENNLTIDTLYLSNLDLDIIKKINFKFISSLKGANIISAGDFCMQRLTKIDV
;
A
#
# COMPACT_ATOMS: atom_id res chain seq x y z
N MET A 1 1.23 21.68 14.40
CA MET A 1 0.45 22.19 13.24
C MET A 1 -0.50 21.07 12.82
N SER A 2 -1.78 21.35 12.61
CA SER A 2 -2.74 20.32 12.14
C SER A 2 -2.32 19.84 10.75
N VAL A 3 -2.05 18.54 10.58
CA VAL A 3 -1.80 17.97 9.26
C VAL A 3 -3.02 18.20 8.38
N LYS A 4 -2.81 18.81 7.21
CA LYS A 4 -3.88 19.06 6.23
C LYS A 4 -4.36 17.70 5.69
N SER A 5 -5.68 17.53 5.62
CA SER A 5 -6.30 16.28 5.19
C SER A 5 -5.87 15.88 3.77
N LEU A 6 -5.63 14.58 3.55
CA LEU A 6 -5.45 14.01 2.20
C LEU A 6 -6.62 14.30 1.25
N LYS A 7 -7.78 14.76 1.75
CA LYS A 7 -8.91 15.19 0.91
C LYS A 7 -8.51 16.24 -0.13
N ASN A 8 -7.52 17.08 0.15
CA ASN A 8 -7.05 18.10 -0.81
C ASN A 8 -6.37 17.48 -2.04
N LEU A 9 -6.00 16.20 -1.98
CA LEU A 9 -5.41 15.45 -3.08
C LEU A 9 -6.45 14.75 -3.96
N SER A 10 -7.76 14.86 -3.67
CA SER A 10 -8.79 14.15 -4.45
C SER A 10 -8.93 14.63 -5.90
N SER A 11 -8.29 15.76 -6.25
CA SER A 11 -8.25 16.33 -7.60
C SER A 11 -7.09 15.82 -8.45
N LEU A 12 -6.33 14.81 -7.99
CA LEU A 12 -5.23 14.24 -8.76
C LEU A 12 -5.72 13.69 -10.10
N LYS A 13 -4.96 13.96 -11.15
CA LYS A 13 -5.27 13.46 -12.50
C LYS A 13 -5.04 11.96 -12.57
N GLU A 14 -6.11 11.18 -12.55
CA GLU A 14 -6.02 9.73 -12.71
C GLU A 14 -5.52 9.36 -14.12
N CYS A 15 -4.71 8.31 -14.20
CA CYS A 15 -4.26 7.77 -15.47
C CYS A 15 -5.25 6.71 -15.98
N SER A 16 -5.57 6.74 -17.27
CA SER A 16 -6.23 5.59 -17.91
C SER A 16 -5.21 4.45 -18.02
N PRO A 17 -5.54 3.21 -17.61
CA PRO A 17 -4.62 2.09 -17.66
C PRO A 17 -4.17 1.86 -19.11
N LYS A 18 -2.86 1.86 -19.36
CA LYS A 18 -2.26 1.46 -20.64
C LYS A 18 -1.25 0.34 -20.41
N GLY A 19 -1.71 -0.89 -20.62
CA GLY A 19 -0.99 -1.85 -21.46
C GLY A 19 0.16 -2.69 -20.90
N PHE A 20 0.47 -2.75 -19.61
CA PHE A 20 1.51 -3.69 -19.12
C PHE A 20 1.17 -4.49 -17.86
N TYR A 21 0.20 -4.05 -17.06
CA TYR A 21 -0.14 -4.74 -15.82
C TYR A 21 -1.35 -5.66 -16.01
N PRO A 22 -1.28 -6.91 -15.51
CA PRO A 22 -2.48 -7.71 -15.41
C PRO A 22 -3.45 -6.99 -14.48
N ASP A 23 -4.67 -6.80 -14.93
CA ASP A 23 -5.70 -6.11 -14.15
C ASP A 23 -6.25 -7.06 -13.08
N MET A 24 -5.42 -7.39 -12.09
CA MET A 24 -5.72 -8.28 -10.97
C MET A 24 -5.16 -7.71 -9.67
N VAL A 25 -5.52 -8.32 -8.56
CA VAL A 25 -5.08 -7.93 -7.22
C VAL A 25 -4.25 -9.04 -6.60
N TYR A 26 -3.04 -8.69 -6.19
CA TYR A 26 -2.29 -9.47 -5.21
C TYR A 26 -2.76 -9.07 -3.81
N VAL A 27 -3.69 -9.84 -3.24
CA VAL A 27 -4.27 -9.52 -1.92
C VAL A 27 -3.19 -9.49 -0.85
N ASN A 28 -2.31 -10.50 -0.87
CA ASN A 28 -1.14 -10.63 -0.03
C ASN A 28 0.11 -10.43 -0.88
N THR A 29 1.21 -10.02 -0.24
CA THR A 29 2.52 -10.06 -0.90
C THR A 29 3.03 -11.50 -0.93
N ASN A 30 3.73 -11.88 -1.99
CA ASN A 30 4.50 -13.12 -2.08
C ASN A 30 5.97 -12.91 -1.72
N GLU A 31 6.32 -11.73 -1.21
CA GLU A 31 7.68 -11.38 -0.82
C GLU A 31 8.08 -12.06 0.49
N SER A 32 9.39 -12.26 0.63
CA SER A 32 10.03 -12.86 1.80
C SER A 32 10.61 -11.78 2.72
N ASP A 33 11.09 -12.19 3.90
CA ASP A 33 11.73 -11.33 4.90
C ASP A 33 10.86 -10.23 5.51
N LEU A 34 9.53 -10.39 5.45
CA LEU A 34 8.56 -9.42 5.96
C LEU A 34 8.82 -9.02 7.42
N ARG A 35 9.17 -9.99 8.28
CA ARG A 35 9.50 -9.76 9.70
C ARG A 35 10.75 -8.89 9.83
N ILE A 36 11.80 -9.21 9.09
CA ILE A 36 13.08 -8.50 9.13
C ILE A 36 12.87 -7.05 8.71
N ILE A 37 12.11 -6.81 7.66
CA ILE A 37 11.77 -5.45 7.22
C ILE A 37 10.94 -4.71 8.26
N GLN A 38 9.97 -5.35 8.89
CA GLN A 38 9.19 -4.73 9.96
C GLN A 38 10.09 -4.33 11.14
N GLU A 39 11.00 -5.19 11.58
CA GLU A 39 11.93 -4.92 12.67
C GLU A 39 12.92 -3.80 12.31
N GLN A 40 13.50 -3.84 11.11
CA GLN A 40 14.37 -2.78 10.61
C GLN A 40 13.62 -1.44 10.58
N LEU A 41 12.41 -1.42 10.02
CA LEU A 41 11.61 -0.21 9.93
C LEU A 41 11.22 0.34 11.31
N ILE A 42 10.94 -0.51 12.30
CA ILE A 42 10.69 -0.04 13.68
C ILE A 42 11.95 0.65 14.26
N SER A 43 13.14 0.16 13.90
CA SER A 43 14.40 0.69 14.40
C SER A 43 14.89 1.96 13.69
N THR A 44 14.36 2.28 12.50
CA THR A 44 14.75 3.49 11.77
C THR A 44 14.00 4.73 12.26
N GLU A 45 14.70 5.86 12.32
CA GLU A 45 14.11 7.15 12.63
C GLU A 45 12.92 7.48 11.71
N LYS A 46 11.85 8.02 12.31
CA LYS A 46 10.67 8.53 11.61
C LYS A 46 10.94 9.94 11.09
N ILE A 47 10.88 10.11 9.77
CA ILE A 47 11.22 11.39 9.12
C ILE A 47 10.00 12.12 8.55
N GLY A 48 8.83 11.47 8.55
CA GLY A 48 7.58 12.03 8.06
C GLY A 48 6.36 11.29 8.64
N ASN A 49 5.18 11.61 8.12
CA ASN A 49 3.91 11.06 8.60
C ASN A 49 3.06 10.41 7.50
N LEU A 50 3.57 10.36 6.27
CA LEU A 50 2.88 9.77 5.12
C LEU A 50 3.55 8.46 4.70
N TYR A 51 2.75 7.39 4.67
CA TYR A 51 3.05 6.16 3.95
C TYR A 51 2.60 6.28 2.50
N ILE A 52 3.44 5.87 1.56
CA ILE A 52 3.05 5.63 0.17
C ILE A 52 3.32 4.18 -0.17
N GLY A 53 2.41 3.50 -0.87
CA GLY A 53 2.73 2.18 -1.38
C GLY A 53 1.89 1.71 -2.54
N VAL A 54 2.36 0.64 -3.18
CA VAL A 54 1.70 -0.01 -4.31
C VAL A 54 0.94 -1.26 -3.84
N SER A 55 -0.31 -1.44 -4.30
CA SER A 55 -1.15 -2.66 -4.27
C SER A 55 -1.29 -3.51 -2.99
N GLY A 56 -2.42 -4.18 -2.80
CA GLY A 56 -2.56 -5.26 -1.80
C GLY A 56 -2.52 -4.87 -0.31
N LEU A 57 -2.86 -5.81 0.58
CA LEU A 57 -3.02 -5.55 2.02
C LEU A 57 -1.70 -5.33 2.78
N TYR A 58 -0.56 -5.74 2.20
CA TYR A 58 0.74 -5.61 2.85
C TYR A 58 1.06 -4.18 3.28
N ASN A 59 0.53 -3.20 2.54
CA ASN A 59 0.64 -1.78 2.90
C ASN A 59 0.10 -1.46 4.30
N PHE A 60 -1.02 -2.09 4.71
CA PHE A 60 -1.54 -1.90 6.06
C PHE A 60 -0.68 -2.57 7.11
N ASN A 61 -0.03 -3.69 6.78
CA ASN A 61 0.92 -4.34 7.69
C ASN A 61 2.06 -3.38 8.02
N ILE A 62 2.73 -2.83 6.99
CA ILE A 62 3.81 -1.85 7.17
C ILE A 62 3.32 -0.56 7.84
N ALA A 63 2.22 0.01 7.38
CA ALA A 63 1.72 1.26 7.96
C ALA A 63 1.29 1.09 9.43
N SER A 64 0.87 -0.10 9.86
CA SER A 64 0.40 -0.33 11.24
C SER A 64 1.52 -0.46 12.27
N ILE A 65 2.74 -0.80 11.84
CA ILE A 65 3.91 -0.90 12.72
C ILE A 65 4.60 0.44 12.97
N ARG A 66 4.27 1.43 12.15
CA ARG A 66 4.87 2.75 12.19
C ARG A 66 3.81 3.76 12.61
N ASP A 67 4.19 4.74 13.40
CA ASP A 67 3.28 5.77 13.90
C ASP A 67 3.03 6.83 12.82
N LEU A 68 2.28 6.45 11.78
CA LEU A 68 1.98 7.29 10.61
C LEU A 68 0.57 7.86 10.71
N GLU A 69 0.39 9.07 10.17
CA GLU A 69 -0.91 9.76 10.21
C GLU A 69 -1.73 9.51 8.94
N SER A 70 -1.04 9.23 7.82
CA SER A 70 -1.63 9.20 6.48
C SER A 70 -1.11 8.03 5.66
N ILE A 71 -1.99 7.46 4.85
CA ILE A 71 -1.69 6.36 3.91
C ILE A 71 -2.19 6.78 2.53
N LEU A 72 -1.28 6.78 1.56
CA LEU A 72 -1.60 6.89 0.15
C LEU A 72 -1.23 5.58 -0.54
N ILE A 73 -2.20 4.96 -1.20
CA ILE A 73 -1.97 3.81 -2.05
C ILE A 73 -2.12 4.24 -3.50
N PHE A 74 -1.20 3.79 -4.36
CA PHE A 74 -1.34 3.95 -5.79
C PHE A 74 -1.33 2.59 -6.49
N ASP A 75 -2.06 2.52 -7.60
CA ASP A 75 -2.00 1.39 -8.54
C ASP A 75 -2.63 1.84 -9.87
N ALA A 76 -2.18 1.28 -10.99
CA ALA A 76 -2.79 1.53 -12.30
C ALA A 76 -4.05 0.68 -12.54
N SER A 77 -4.21 -0.43 -11.81
CA SER A 77 -5.31 -1.39 -11.98
C SER A 77 -6.66 -0.87 -11.44
N PRO A 78 -7.72 -0.85 -12.27
CA PRO A 78 -9.10 -0.64 -11.82
C PRO A 78 -9.57 -1.70 -10.82
N THR A 79 -9.08 -2.94 -10.93
CA THR A 79 -9.39 -4.03 -10.00
C THR A 79 -8.83 -3.75 -8.61
N VAL A 80 -7.61 -3.20 -8.51
CA VAL A 80 -7.04 -2.76 -7.23
C VAL A 80 -7.80 -1.58 -6.64
N LYS A 81 -8.26 -0.63 -7.46
CA LYS A 81 -9.18 0.44 -7.02
C LYS A 81 -10.48 -0.13 -6.45
N PHE A 82 -11.08 -1.11 -7.13
CA PHE A 82 -12.28 -1.82 -6.67
C PHE A 82 -12.03 -2.54 -5.34
N PHE A 83 -10.89 -3.21 -5.20
CA PHE A 83 -10.47 -3.89 -3.98
C PHE A 83 -10.43 -2.91 -2.80
N TYR A 84 -9.65 -1.84 -2.89
CA TYR A 84 -9.52 -0.87 -1.79
C TYR A 84 -10.85 -0.19 -1.46
N LYS A 85 -11.68 0.14 -2.46
CA LYS A 85 -13.02 0.71 -2.22
C LYS A 85 -13.88 -0.17 -1.29
N ASN A 86 -13.75 -1.49 -1.38
CA ASN A 86 -14.50 -2.43 -0.54
C ASN A 86 -13.80 -2.70 0.79
N ILE A 87 -12.48 -2.92 0.79
CA ILE A 87 -11.70 -3.15 2.01
C ILE A 87 -11.84 -1.99 2.99
N ILE A 88 -11.78 -0.75 2.52
CA ILE A 88 -11.95 0.44 3.37
C ILE A 88 -13.34 0.48 4.01
N LYS A 89 -14.40 0.11 3.28
CA LYS A 89 -15.75 0.01 3.84
C LYS A 89 -15.84 -1.07 4.92
N ILE A 90 -15.20 -2.21 4.69
CA ILE A 90 -15.14 -3.32 5.65
C ILE A 90 -14.46 -2.86 6.94
N ILE A 91 -13.26 -2.27 6.86
CA ILE A 91 -12.50 -1.82 8.04
C ILE A 91 -13.28 -0.76 8.84
N LYS A 92 -13.93 0.20 8.16
CA LYS A 92 -14.72 1.25 8.84
C LYS A 92 -15.83 0.68 9.73
N LYS A 93 -16.55 -0.33 9.23
CA LYS A 93 -17.80 -0.81 9.85
C LYS A 93 -17.59 -1.84 10.95
N ASN A 94 -16.49 -2.57 10.92
CA ASN A 94 -16.34 -3.81 11.67
C ASN A 94 -15.30 -3.71 12.79
N SER A 95 -15.39 -4.60 13.79
CA SER A 95 -14.28 -4.90 14.70
C SER A 95 -13.14 -5.62 13.97
N ARG A 96 -12.00 -5.87 14.64
CA ARG A 96 -10.87 -6.59 14.02
C ARG A 96 -11.27 -8.00 13.56
N ASN A 97 -11.93 -8.76 14.43
CA ASN A 97 -12.34 -10.14 14.14
C ASN A 97 -13.41 -10.21 13.05
N GLU A 98 -14.37 -9.27 13.05
CA GLU A 98 -15.36 -9.17 11.98
C GLU A 98 -14.72 -8.72 10.66
N THR A 99 -13.78 -7.77 10.70
CA THR A 99 -13.02 -7.33 9.52
C THR A 99 -12.36 -8.51 8.82
N LEU A 100 -11.70 -9.41 9.55
CA LEU A 100 -11.11 -10.61 8.98
C LEU A 100 -12.16 -11.45 8.23
N LYS A 101 -13.27 -11.80 8.89
CA LYS A 101 -14.34 -12.61 8.30
C LYS A 101 -14.94 -11.96 7.06
N GLU A 102 -15.14 -10.65 7.08
CA GLU A 102 -15.66 -9.90 5.94
C GLU A 102 -14.66 -9.80 4.78
N ILE A 103 -13.36 -9.65 5.07
CA ILE A 103 -12.32 -9.69 4.04
C ILE A 103 -12.26 -11.07 3.38
N GLU A 104 -12.26 -12.16 4.16
CA GLU A 104 -12.28 -13.53 3.62
C GLU A 104 -13.52 -13.78 2.76
N ARG A 105 -14.69 -13.35 3.22
CA ARG A 105 -15.93 -13.46 2.43
C ARG A 105 -15.87 -12.64 1.16
N PHE A 106 -15.35 -11.41 1.23
CA PHE A 106 -15.19 -10.55 0.07
C PHE A 106 -14.27 -11.18 -0.98
N ILE A 107 -13.12 -11.73 -0.56
CA ILE A 107 -12.17 -12.42 -1.46
C ILE A 107 -12.85 -13.60 -2.16
N LYS A 108 -13.52 -14.48 -1.41
CA LYS A 108 -14.24 -15.65 -1.97
C LYS A 108 -15.33 -15.23 -2.95
N ASN A 109 -16.15 -14.26 -2.58
CA ASN A 109 -17.31 -13.85 -3.39
C ASN A 109 -16.92 -13.06 -4.65
N ASN A 110 -15.68 -12.57 -4.75
CA ASN A 110 -15.21 -11.75 -5.86
C ASN A 110 -13.97 -12.35 -6.54
N GLU A 111 -13.74 -13.65 -6.39
CA GLU A 111 -12.56 -14.34 -6.92
C GLU A 111 -12.31 -14.06 -8.42
N THR A 112 -13.35 -14.20 -9.24
CA THR A 112 -13.27 -13.95 -10.69
C THR A 112 -12.91 -12.51 -11.04
N ILE A 113 -13.36 -11.55 -10.23
CA ILE A 113 -13.06 -10.13 -10.42
C ILE A 113 -11.64 -9.83 -9.97
N LEU A 114 -11.23 -10.34 -8.80
CA LEU A 114 -9.97 -9.98 -8.16
C LEU A 114 -8.77 -10.61 -8.84
N PHE A 115 -8.87 -11.85 -9.27
CA PHE A 115 -7.71 -12.59 -9.78
C PHE A 115 -7.70 -12.70 -11.30
N LYS A 116 -8.85 -12.54 -11.97
CA LYS A 116 -8.99 -12.64 -13.44
C LYS A 116 -8.35 -13.89 -14.05
N VAL A 117 -8.21 -14.97 -13.28
CA VAL A 117 -7.74 -16.26 -13.74
C VAL A 117 -8.94 -17.17 -13.95
N GLU A 118 -9.08 -17.71 -15.16
CA GLU A 118 -9.95 -18.85 -15.42
C GLU A 118 -9.12 -20.12 -15.22
N GLY A 119 -9.51 -20.99 -14.28
CA GLY A 119 -8.98 -22.37 -14.19
C GLY A 119 -7.82 -22.62 -13.21
N GLU A 120 -7.37 -21.63 -12.44
CA GLU A 120 -6.53 -21.91 -11.26
C GLU A 120 -7.42 -22.16 -10.05
N ASP A 121 -7.63 -23.45 -9.75
CA ASP A 121 -8.36 -23.85 -8.56
C ASP A 121 -7.65 -23.33 -7.29
N ASN A 122 -8.42 -22.71 -6.40
CA ASN A 122 -8.03 -22.32 -5.03
C ASN A 122 -7.19 -21.04 -4.85
N ILE A 123 -7.15 -20.09 -5.80
CA ILE A 123 -6.44 -18.82 -5.59
C ILE A 123 -7.02 -18.07 -4.37
N SER A 124 -8.34 -17.93 -4.29
CA SER A 124 -8.99 -17.26 -3.15
C SER A 124 -8.67 -17.95 -1.82
N SER A 125 -8.70 -19.28 -1.80
CA SER A 125 -8.33 -20.10 -0.64
C SER A 125 -6.86 -19.91 -0.25
N ASN A 126 -5.95 -19.80 -1.22
CA ASN A 126 -4.53 -19.57 -0.96
C ASN A 126 -4.26 -18.17 -0.39
N ALA A 127 -4.89 -17.13 -0.95
CA ALA A 127 -4.80 -15.77 -0.41
C ALA A 127 -5.31 -15.71 1.05
N ILE A 128 -6.44 -16.36 1.33
CA ILE A 128 -6.98 -16.44 2.69
C ILE A 128 -6.06 -17.22 3.64
N ARG A 129 -5.45 -18.31 3.16
CA ARG A 129 -4.47 -19.07 3.94
C ARG A 129 -3.28 -18.18 4.32
N ILE A 130 -2.69 -17.47 3.35
CA ILE A 130 -1.55 -16.57 3.57
C ILE A 130 -1.92 -15.45 4.55
N LEU A 131 -3.09 -14.82 4.39
CA LEU A 131 -3.56 -13.80 5.33
C LEU A 131 -3.65 -14.34 6.77
N ASN A 132 -4.18 -15.55 6.95
CA ASN A 132 -4.26 -16.18 8.27
C ASN A 132 -2.88 -16.54 8.83
N GLU A 133 -1.92 -16.93 8.00
CA GLU A 133 -0.54 -17.16 8.39
C GLU A 133 0.13 -15.86 8.84
N GLU A 134 0.00 -14.76 8.08
CA GLU A 134 0.51 -13.44 8.48
C GLU A 134 -0.07 -12.97 9.83
N ILE A 135 -1.34 -13.28 10.12
CA ILE A 135 -1.97 -12.97 11.40
C ILE A 135 -1.35 -13.79 12.53
N LYS A 136 -1.20 -15.11 12.34
CA LYS A 136 -0.58 -16.01 13.33
C LYS A 136 0.87 -15.61 13.62
N GLU A 137 1.60 -15.18 12.61
CA GLU A 137 2.99 -14.73 12.72
C GLU A 137 3.13 -13.30 13.29
N ASN A 138 2.03 -12.64 13.65
CA ASN A 138 2.03 -11.25 14.12
C ASN A 138 2.63 -10.26 13.10
N LEU A 139 2.47 -10.53 11.81
CA LEU A 139 2.91 -9.68 10.71
C LEU A 139 1.78 -8.82 10.16
N SER A 140 0.54 -9.31 10.24
CA SER A 140 -0.63 -8.61 9.72
C SER A 140 -1.04 -7.41 10.60
N PHE A 141 -1.65 -6.38 10.01
CA PHE A 141 -2.36 -5.35 10.80
C PHE A 141 -3.56 -5.91 11.59
N LEU A 142 -4.07 -7.09 11.20
CA LEU A 142 -5.16 -7.80 11.88
C LEU A 142 -4.68 -8.70 13.04
N SER A 143 -3.37 -8.72 13.32
CA SER A 143 -2.80 -9.52 14.41
C SER A 143 -3.18 -9.03 15.81
N SER A 144 -3.41 -7.73 15.98
CA SER A 144 -3.75 -7.12 17.28
C SER A 144 -4.75 -5.97 17.14
N ASP A 145 -5.51 -5.70 18.20
CA ASP A 145 -6.46 -4.58 18.22
C ASP A 145 -5.74 -3.24 18.07
N GLU A 146 -4.53 -3.10 18.62
CA GLU A 146 -3.72 -1.87 18.49
C GLU A 146 -3.40 -1.57 17.02
N ARG A 147 -2.81 -2.53 16.30
CA ARG A 147 -2.46 -2.35 14.87
C ARG A 147 -3.69 -2.12 14.00
N PHE A 148 -4.77 -2.85 14.27
CA PHE A 148 -6.04 -2.66 13.59
C PHE A 148 -6.60 -1.25 13.82
N MET A 149 -6.60 -0.77 15.06
CA MET A 149 -7.13 0.55 15.39
C MET A 149 -6.29 1.68 14.80
N LYS A 150 -4.96 1.53 14.67
CA LYS A 150 -4.12 2.50 13.94
C LYS A 150 -4.62 2.69 12.50
N ILE A 151 -4.78 1.60 11.75
CA ILE A 151 -5.28 1.65 10.37
C ILE A 151 -6.72 2.16 10.31
N LYS A 152 -7.60 1.67 11.19
CA LYS A 152 -9.00 2.11 11.25
C LYS A 152 -9.12 3.61 11.53
N ASN A 153 -8.29 4.16 12.42
CA ASN A 153 -8.30 5.58 12.75
C ASN A 153 -7.85 6.45 11.56
N ILE A 154 -6.78 6.07 10.86
CA ILE A 154 -6.35 6.75 9.61
C ILE A 154 -7.51 6.81 8.62
N ILE A 155 -8.22 5.70 8.45
CA ILE A 155 -9.35 5.57 7.54
C ILE A 155 -10.57 6.41 7.98
N LEU A 156 -10.91 6.41 9.27
CA LEU A 156 -12.03 7.19 9.83
C LEU A 156 -11.77 8.69 9.78
N ASN A 157 -10.51 9.09 9.97
CA ASN A 157 -10.07 10.48 9.90
C ASN A 157 -9.90 10.99 8.45
N ASN A 158 -10.24 10.18 7.44
CA ASN A 158 -10.06 10.49 6.03
C ASN A 158 -8.60 10.81 5.66
N GLN A 159 -7.66 10.09 6.28
CA GLN A 159 -6.23 10.14 5.99
C GLN A 159 -5.77 8.91 5.20
N PHE A 160 -6.71 8.17 4.61
CA PHE A 160 -6.44 7.16 3.59
C PHE A 160 -6.86 7.68 2.22
N LEU A 161 -6.00 7.54 1.22
CA LEU A 161 -6.29 7.85 -0.17
C LEU A 161 -5.82 6.73 -1.08
N PHE A 162 -6.66 6.33 -2.02
CA PHE A 162 -6.24 5.53 -3.18
C PHE A 162 -6.19 6.43 -4.41
N VAL A 163 -5.12 6.38 -5.18
CA VAL A 163 -4.96 7.15 -6.42
C VAL A 163 -4.63 6.20 -7.57
N ASN A 164 -5.34 6.35 -8.70
CA ASN A 164 -5.06 5.55 -9.88
C ASN A 164 -3.91 6.19 -10.70
N LEU A 165 -2.67 5.78 -10.42
CA LEU A 165 -1.44 6.27 -11.05
C LEU A 165 -0.64 5.13 -11.66
N ASP A 166 0.09 5.42 -12.73
CA ASP A 166 0.99 4.48 -13.40
C ASP A 166 2.43 4.94 -13.24
N ILE A 167 3.18 4.29 -12.36
CA ILE A 167 4.56 4.66 -12.02
C ILE A 167 5.56 4.46 -13.18
N TYR A 168 5.18 3.81 -14.28
CA TYR A 168 5.99 3.72 -15.50
C TYR A 168 5.62 4.78 -16.54
N LYS A 169 4.60 5.58 -16.27
CA LYS A 169 4.29 6.75 -17.08
C LYS A 169 5.05 7.96 -16.57
N GLU A 170 5.82 8.56 -17.46
CA GLU A 170 6.60 9.77 -17.20
C GLU A 170 5.71 10.91 -16.68
N GLY A 171 6.20 11.58 -15.62
CA GLY A 171 5.54 12.72 -14.98
C GLY A 171 4.18 12.40 -14.33
N SER A 172 3.77 11.13 -14.25
CA SER A 172 2.47 10.76 -13.66
C SER A 172 2.37 11.09 -12.17
N PHE A 173 3.51 11.20 -11.49
CA PHE A 173 3.59 11.56 -10.08
C PHE A 173 3.84 13.07 -9.85
N ASP A 174 4.02 13.88 -10.89
CA ASP A 174 4.41 15.29 -10.71
C ASP A 174 3.34 16.10 -9.97
N ASP A 175 2.07 15.93 -10.35
CA ASP A 175 0.91 16.55 -9.67
C ASP A 175 0.77 16.07 -8.22
N LEU A 176 1.16 14.81 -7.94
CA LEU A 176 1.20 14.31 -6.57
C LEU A 176 2.28 15.03 -5.76
N VAL A 177 3.50 15.15 -6.28
CA VAL A 177 4.60 15.83 -5.59
C VAL A 177 4.25 17.29 -5.29
N ASP A 178 3.67 18.00 -6.25
CA ASP A 178 3.26 19.40 -6.06
C ASP A 178 2.26 19.53 -4.92
N LYS A 179 1.21 18.70 -4.92
CA LYS A 179 0.21 18.76 -3.86
C LYS A 179 0.72 18.28 -2.50
N LEU A 180 1.63 17.31 -2.45
CA LEU A 180 2.27 16.94 -1.18
C LEU A 180 3.07 18.12 -0.61
N THR A 181 3.79 18.83 -1.47
CA THR A 181 4.55 20.04 -1.11
C THR A 181 3.65 21.17 -0.62
N GLU A 182 2.58 21.48 -1.36
CA GLU A 182 1.58 22.51 -0.99
C GLU A 182 0.88 22.22 0.35
N ASN A 183 0.74 20.93 0.70
CA ASN A 183 0.12 20.49 1.94
C ASN A 183 1.12 20.20 3.05
N ASN A 184 2.42 20.43 2.83
CA ASN A 184 3.51 20.15 3.78
C ASN A 184 3.47 18.71 4.32
N LEU A 185 3.24 17.76 3.41
CA LEU A 185 3.22 16.33 3.70
C LEU A 185 4.59 15.72 3.40
N THR A 186 5.23 15.16 4.43
CA THR A 186 6.53 14.48 4.30
C THR A 186 6.33 12.98 4.22
N ILE A 187 6.88 12.39 3.16
CA ILE A 187 6.87 10.94 2.95
C ILE A 187 7.88 10.32 3.89
N ASP A 188 7.44 9.33 4.64
CA ASP A 188 8.29 8.60 5.57
C ASP A 188 8.72 7.24 5.02
N THR A 189 7.77 6.53 4.40
CA THR A 189 8.00 5.19 3.86
C THR A 189 7.33 5.08 2.50
N LEU A 190 8.06 4.55 1.51
CA LEU A 190 7.58 4.16 0.21
C LEU A 190 7.74 2.65 0.03
N TYR A 191 6.65 1.95 -0.26
CA TYR A 191 6.69 0.54 -0.66
C TYR A 191 6.44 0.38 -2.16
N LEU A 192 7.39 -0.24 -2.85
CA LEU A 192 7.38 -0.43 -4.30
C LEU A 192 7.19 -1.88 -4.72
N SER A 193 7.01 -2.85 -3.80
CA SER A 193 6.96 -4.26 -4.18
C SER A 193 8.16 -4.61 -5.09
N ASN A 194 7.97 -5.41 -6.14
CA ASN A 194 8.96 -5.77 -7.14
C ASN A 194 9.13 -4.76 -8.29
N LEU A 195 8.68 -3.52 -8.14
CA LEU A 195 8.86 -2.50 -9.18
C LEU A 195 10.34 -2.09 -9.27
N ASP A 196 10.82 -1.90 -10.50
CA ASP A 196 12.21 -1.55 -10.76
C ASP A 196 12.50 -0.10 -10.37
N LEU A 197 13.18 0.06 -9.22
CA LEU A 197 13.52 1.37 -8.67
C LEU A 197 14.42 2.19 -9.61
N ASP A 198 15.30 1.57 -10.41
CA ASP A 198 16.20 2.29 -11.30
C ASP A 198 15.47 2.81 -12.54
N ILE A 199 14.46 2.08 -13.02
CA ILE A 199 13.54 2.59 -14.03
C ILE A 199 12.71 3.74 -13.46
N ILE A 200 12.15 3.59 -12.25
CA ILE A 200 11.33 4.62 -11.61
C ILE A 200 12.13 5.91 -11.40
N LYS A 201 13.40 5.82 -10.97
CA LYS A 201 14.32 6.97 -10.83
C LYS A 201 14.48 7.77 -12.11
N LYS A 202 14.50 7.10 -13.26
CA LYS A 202 14.63 7.74 -14.58
C LYS A 202 13.33 8.40 -15.02
N ILE A 203 12.20 7.72 -14.83
CA ILE A 203 10.89 8.13 -15.37
C ILE A 203 10.18 9.15 -14.47
N ASN A 204 10.37 9.05 -13.14
CA ASN A 204 9.70 9.86 -12.13
C ASN A 204 10.72 10.53 -11.20
N PHE A 205 11.72 11.20 -11.79
CA PHE A 205 12.82 11.83 -11.05
C PHE A 205 12.34 12.84 -9.99
N LYS A 206 11.33 13.65 -10.31
CA LYS A 206 10.75 14.62 -9.36
C LYS A 206 10.16 13.93 -8.13
N PHE A 207 9.47 12.81 -8.33
CA PHE A 207 8.92 12.01 -7.24
C PHE A 207 10.02 11.37 -6.40
N ILE A 208 11.04 10.77 -7.03
CA ILE A 208 12.17 10.22 -6.29
C ILE A 208 12.91 11.28 -5.50
N SER A 209 13.08 12.49 -6.06
CA SER A 209 13.74 13.60 -5.38
C SER A 209 12.99 14.08 -4.13
N SER A 210 11.66 13.91 -4.09
CA SER A 210 10.85 14.26 -2.91
C SER A 210 10.92 13.22 -1.79
N LEU A 211 11.54 12.06 -2.02
CA LEU A 211 11.71 10.97 -1.04
C LEU A 211 13.01 11.09 -0.23
N LYS A 212 13.65 12.26 -0.20
CA LYS A 212 14.93 12.44 0.50
C LYS A 212 14.82 12.01 1.97
N GLY A 213 15.64 11.02 2.34
CA GLY A 213 15.66 10.44 3.70
C GLY A 213 14.55 9.42 4.01
N ALA A 214 13.58 9.23 3.10
CA ALA A 214 12.50 8.27 3.29
C ALA A 214 13.01 6.83 3.21
N ASN A 215 12.31 5.94 3.89
CA ASN A 215 12.51 4.51 3.80
C ASN A 215 11.90 3.99 2.49
N ILE A 216 12.65 3.23 1.73
CA ILE A 216 12.14 2.54 0.54
C ILE A 216 12.22 1.04 0.76
N ILE A 217 11.05 0.41 0.68
CA ILE A 217 10.90 -1.03 0.71
C ILE A 217 10.63 -1.47 -0.74
N SER A 218 11.55 -2.21 -1.31
CA SER A 218 11.37 -2.86 -2.61
C SER A 218 11.89 -4.28 -2.56
N ALA A 219 11.24 -5.17 -3.29
CA ALA A 219 11.70 -6.51 -3.53
C ALA A 219 12.76 -6.48 -4.64
N GLY A 220 13.95 -7.00 -4.33
CA GLY A 220 14.97 -7.26 -5.34
C GLY A 220 14.75 -8.61 -6.03
N ASP A 221 15.80 -9.11 -6.66
CA ASP A 221 15.82 -10.47 -7.22
C ASP A 221 15.34 -11.50 -6.19
N PHE A 222 14.54 -12.47 -6.65
CA PHE A 222 13.93 -13.54 -5.84
C PHE A 222 12.87 -13.12 -4.81
N CYS A 223 12.24 -11.94 -4.99
CA CYS A 223 11.19 -11.45 -4.08
C CYS A 223 11.68 -11.25 -2.62
N MET A 224 12.97 -11.03 -2.42
CA MET A 224 13.54 -10.65 -1.12
C MET A 224 13.42 -9.15 -0.93
N GLN A 225 12.74 -8.72 0.14
CA GLN A 225 12.62 -7.31 0.45
C GLN A 225 13.94 -6.71 0.91
N ARG A 226 14.16 -5.45 0.52
CA ARG A 226 15.27 -4.65 0.99
C ARG A 226 14.75 -3.31 1.47
N LEU A 227 15.27 -2.87 2.61
CA LEU A 227 15.10 -1.50 3.09
C LEU A 227 16.29 -0.67 2.61
N THR A 228 16.01 0.37 1.83
CA THR A 228 17.01 1.31 1.34
C THR A 228 16.63 2.73 1.73
N LYS A 229 17.62 3.60 1.88
CA LYS A 229 17.41 5.05 1.98
C LYS A 229 17.84 5.69 0.67
N ILE A 230 17.13 6.74 0.25
CA ILE A 230 17.60 7.57 -0.85
C ILE A 230 18.46 8.71 -0.30
N ASP A 231 19.73 8.68 -0.68
CA ASP A 231 20.63 9.81 -0.63
C ASP A 231 20.56 10.51 -2.00
N VAL A 232 19.69 11.53 -2.12
CA VAL A 232 19.66 12.45 -3.28
C VAL A 232 20.59 13.63 -3.04
#